data_AF-A0A1G2BS20-F1
#
_entry.id   AF-A0A1G2BS20-F1
#
_cell.length_a   1.000
_cell.length_b   1.000
_cell.length_c   1.000
_cell.angle_alpha   90.00
_cell.angle_beta   90.00
_cell.angle_gamma   90.00
#
_symmetry.space_group_name_H-M   'P 1'
#
loop_
_entity.id
_entity.type
_entity.pdbx_description
1 polymer ?
#
loop_
_entity_poly.entity_id
_entity_poly.type
_entity_poly.pdbx_seq_one_letter_code
_entity_poly.pdbx_strand_id
1 'polypeptide(L)'
;MSKFKIQMSNQVQNPNVKKFFRLKSFDIHLSFGFCHLTFLRCFRRAAQKNVSGQGLLETTIALGVIVTGIVGMLTLTISNQSSSLESAERLVAANLAREGIEIVRNIRDSNWLPRGAWDQGLESGTDYTAVPLFDKAANVWTLSFTANDLNHREARLWREGGVYFQSTQETPPGAGLTTYRRLLQLDEICQDKSVVVSGSQCNPALNPKIGIKVQSRVQWEAKGNTHQLTAEERLFNWR
;
A
#
# COMPACT_ATOMS: atom_id res chain seq x y z
N MET A 1 -7.47 -8.93 21.24
CA MET A 1 -6.86 -9.35 19.95
C MET A 1 -7.50 -8.57 18.82
N SER A 2 -6.84 -7.50 18.37
CA SER A 2 -7.34 -6.61 17.30
C SER A 2 -7.13 -7.27 15.94
N LYS A 3 -8.22 -7.47 15.18
CA LYS A 3 -8.16 -7.94 13.79
C LYS A 3 -7.88 -6.74 12.88
N PHE A 4 -6.66 -6.68 12.36
CA PHE A 4 -6.26 -5.76 11.31
C PHE A 4 -6.97 -6.17 10.00
N LYS A 5 -7.81 -5.29 9.44
CA LYS A 5 -8.52 -5.55 8.17
C LYS A 5 -8.10 -4.51 7.15
N ILE A 6 -7.27 -4.92 6.21
CA ILE A 6 -6.94 -4.11 5.02
C ILE A 6 -8.02 -4.41 3.98
N GLN A 7 -8.88 -3.42 3.69
CA GLN A 7 -9.81 -3.49 2.58
C GLN A 7 -9.14 -2.92 1.34
N MET A 8 -8.95 -3.75 0.32
CA MET A 8 -8.56 -3.33 -1.03
C MET A 8 -9.84 -3.10 -1.84
N SER A 9 -9.95 -1.93 -2.46
CA SER A 9 -11.06 -1.59 -3.35
C SER A 9 -11.01 -2.42 -4.64
N ASN A 10 -12.18 -2.96 -5.00
CA ASN A 10 -12.45 -3.85 -6.13
C ASN A 10 -12.17 -3.18 -7.48
N GLN A 11 -11.41 -3.87 -8.34
CA GLN A 11 -11.42 -3.59 -9.78
C GLN A 11 -12.67 -4.22 -10.40
N VAL A 12 -13.39 -3.41 -11.17
CA VAL A 12 -14.59 -3.76 -11.92
C VAL A 12 -14.29 -4.91 -12.90
N GLN A 13 -14.88 -6.08 -12.67
CA GLN A 13 -14.80 -7.18 -13.62
C GLN A 13 -15.82 -6.97 -14.75
N ASN A 14 -15.31 -6.77 -15.96
CA ASN A 14 -16.09 -6.70 -17.20
C ASN A 14 -16.63 -8.09 -17.57
N PRO A 15 -17.96 -8.29 -17.73
CA PRO A 15 -18.56 -9.62 -17.90
C PRO A 15 -18.52 -10.21 -19.33
N ASN A 16 -17.79 -9.63 -20.30
CA ASN A 16 -17.87 -10.07 -21.70
C ASN A 16 -16.57 -10.62 -22.30
N VAL A 17 -15.99 -11.67 -21.70
CA VAL A 17 -15.04 -12.54 -22.43
C VAL A 17 -15.37 -14.00 -22.16
N LYS A 18 -16.07 -14.65 -23.10
CA LYS A 18 -16.25 -16.11 -23.13
C LYS A 18 -14.89 -16.76 -23.40
N LYS A 19 -14.21 -17.26 -22.35
CA LYS A 19 -13.04 -18.12 -22.48
C LYS A 19 -13.47 -19.56 -22.72
N PHE A 20 -13.31 -20.01 -23.96
CA PHE A 20 -13.37 -21.40 -24.36
C PHE A 20 -11.94 -21.95 -24.30
N PHE A 21 -11.59 -22.71 -23.26
CA PHE A 21 -10.36 -23.51 -23.25
C PHE A 21 -10.64 -24.82 -22.52
N ARG A 22 -10.78 -25.89 -23.31
CA ARG A 22 -11.01 -27.26 -22.86
C ARG A 22 -9.64 -27.87 -22.52
N LEU A 23 -9.32 -28.03 -21.24
CA LEU A 23 -8.18 -28.82 -20.80
C LEU A 23 -8.47 -30.30 -21.09
N LYS A 24 -7.69 -30.91 -22.00
CA LYS A 24 -7.60 -32.37 -22.08
C LYS A 24 -6.50 -32.82 -21.12
N SER A 25 -6.86 -33.71 -20.20
CA SER A 25 -5.95 -34.55 -19.42
C SER A 25 -5.01 -35.28 -20.37
N PHE A 26 -3.70 -35.19 -20.10
CA PHE A 26 -2.69 -36.00 -20.76
C PHE A 26 -2.14 -36.94 -19.70
N ASP A 27 -2.75 -38.12 -19.60
CA ASP A 27 -2.31 -39.20 -18.71
C ASP A 27 -1.02 -39.81 -19.26
N ILE A 28 0.08 -39.70 -18.51
CA ILE A 28 1.34 -40.39 -18.78
C ILE A 28 1.22 -41.78 -18.13
N HIS A 29 0.90 -42.78 -18.95
CA HIS A 29 0.97 -44.18 -18.54
C HIS A 29 2.37 -44.72 -18.87
N LEU A 30 3.18 -44.97 -17.84
CA LEU A 30 4.46 -45.65 -17.94
C LEU A 30 4.18 -47.16 -18.09
N SER A 31 4.35 -47.72 -19.30
CA SER A 31 4.41 -49.17 -19.50
C SER A 31 5.83 -49.58 -19.89
N PHE A 32 6.55 -50.14 -18.92
CA PHE A 32 7.72 -50.96 -19.15
C PHE A 32 7.26 -52.25 -19.84
N GLY A 33 7.63 -52.41 -21.11
CA GLY A 33 7.36 -53.61 -21.91
C GLY A 33 8.48 -53.85 -22.90
N PHE A 34 9.31 -54.85 -22.60
CA PHE A 34 10.39 -55.38 -23.43
C PHE A 34 9.99 -55.49 -24.92
N CYS A 35 10.78 -54.87 -25.80
CA CYS A 35 10.85 -55.28 -27.20
C CYS A 35 12.30 -55.20 -27.70
N HIS A 36 12.92 -56.39 -27.68
CA HIS A 36 13.86 -56.91 -28.67
C HIS A 36 15.08 -56.06 -29.10
N LEU A 37 16.25 -56.54 -28.65
CA LEU A 37 17.51 -56.51 -29.40
C LEU A 37 17.25 -56.57 -30.91
N THR A 38 17.45 -55.47 -31.63
CA THR A 38 18.13 -55.34 -32.95
C THR A 38 17.94 -53.90 -33.44
N PHE A 39 18.59 -52.93 -32.81
CA PHE A 39 18.84 -51.63 -33.45
C PHE A 39 20.24 -51.09 -33.13
N LEU A 40 21.19 -52.00 -32.91
CA LEU A 40 22.62 -51.73 -33.09
C LEU A 40 22.94 -51.99 -34.56
N ARG A 41 22.74 -50.97 -35.41
CA ARG A 41 23.39 -50.70 -36.71
C ARG A 41 22.50 -49.84 -37.60
N CYS A 42 22.26 -48.59 -37.22
CA CYS A 42 22.24 -47.47 -38.18
C CYS A 42 22.22 -46.10 -37.48
N PHE A 43 23.10 -45.85 -36.50
CA PHE A 43 23.68 -44.51 -36.43
C PHE A 43 24.61 -44.40 -37.62
N ARG A 44 24.02 -44.17 -38.80
CA ARG A 44 24.72 -43.70 -39.99
C ARG A 44 25.49 -42.47 -39.50
N ARG A 45 26.82 -42.58 -39.40
CA ARG A 45 27.69 -41.42 -39.44
C ARG A 45 27.34 -40.71 -40.75
N ALA A 46 26.47 -39.71 -40.68
CA ALA A 46 26.37 -38.74 -41.74
C ALA A 46 27.78 -38.12 -41.80
N ALA A 47 28.53 -38.49 -42.82
CA ALA A 47 29.82 -37.90 -43.09
C ALA A 47 29.66 -36.38 -43.03
N GLN A 48 30.33 -35.74 -42.07
CA GLN A 48 30.48 -34.29 -42.05
C GLN A 48 31.20 -33.94 -43.36
N LYS A 49 30.44 -33.53 -44.37
CA LYS A 49 30.99 -32.67 -45.40
C LYS A 49 31.42 -31.41 -44.67
N ASN A 50 32.71 -31.08 -44.73
CA ASN A 50 33.20 -29.77 -44.32
C ASN A 50 32.55 -28.74 -45.26
N VAL A 51 31.36 -28.26 -44.88
CA VAL A 51 30.69 -27.17 -45.57
C VAL A 51 31.27 -25.89 -44.97
N SER A 52 32.28 -25.34 -45.64
CA SER A 52 32.84 -24.03 -45.34
C SER A 52 31.70 -23.00 -45.30
N GLY A 53 31.38 -22.50 -44.10
CA GLY A 53 30.25 -21.59 -43.84
C GLY A 53 29.40 -21.93 -42.61
N GLN A 54 29.41 -23.20 -42.13
CA GLN A 54 28.61 -23.59 -40.96
C GLN A 54 29.05 -22.92 -39.64
N GLY A 55 30.36 -22.74 -39.41
CA GLY A 55 30.85 -22.10 -38.18
C GLY A 55 30.49 -20.62 -38.06
N LEU A 56 30.39 -19.89 -39.19
CA LEU A 56 29.96 -18.50 -39.16
C LEU A 56 28.47 -18.37 -38.80
N LEU A 57 27.62 -19.23 -39.39
CA LEU A 57 26.20 -19.24 -39.06
C LEU A 57 25.97 -19.64 -37.58
N GLU A 58 26.66 -20.67 -37.09
CA GLU A 58 26.55 -21.13 -35.70
C GLU A 58 26.96 -20.04 -34.70
N THR A 59 28.07 -19.34 -34.95
CA THR A 59 28.51 -18.22 -34.09
C THR A 59 27.53 -17.05 -34.13
N THR A 60 26.97 -16.71 -35.29
CA THR A 60 25.95 -15.64 -35.36
C THR A 60 24.68 -15.98 -34.58
N ILE A 61 24.21 -17.23 -34.64
CA ILE A 61 23.04 -17.69 -33.87
C ILE A 61 23.37 -17.70 -32.38
N ALA A 62 24.53 -18.24 -31.99
CA ALA A 62 24.97 -18.26 -30.60
C ALA A 62 25.05 -16.85 -30.00
N LEU A 63 25.63 -15.89 -30.73
CA LEU A 63 25.67 -14.48 -30.34
C LEU A 63 24.26 -13.89 -30.21
N GLY A 64 23.33 -14.22 -31.13
CA GLY A 64 21.95 -13.78 -31.04
C GLY A 64 21.23 -14.26 -29.77
N VAL A 65 21.46 -15.52 -29.37
CA VAL A 65 20.90 -16.07 -28.12
C VAL A 65 21.51 -15.39 -26.89
N ILE A 66 22.83 -15.14 -26.89
CA ILE A 66 23.49 -14.46 -25.78
C ILE A 66 22.97 -13.02 -25.61
N VAL A 67 22.84 -12.27 -26.71
CA VAL A 67 22.37 -10.88 -26.68
C VAL A 67 20.94 -10.80 -26.16
N THR A 68 20.05 -11.68 -26.63
CA THR A 68 18.65 -11.73 -26.16
C THR A 68 18.57 -12.07 -24.67
N GLY A 69 19.41 -13.00 -24.19
CA GLY A 69 19.54 -13.32 -22.77
C GLY A 69 19.99 -12.13 -21.91
N ILE A 70 21.00 -11.37 -22.36
CA ILE A 70 21.52 -10.19 -21.63
C ILE A 70 20.45 -9.10 -21.54
N VAL A 71 19.75 -8.82 -22.64
CA VAL A 71 18.67 -7.81 -22.65
C VAL A 71 17.53 -8.21 -21.70
N GLY A 72 17.17 -9.50 -21.66
CA GLY A 72 16.18 -10.03 -20.72
C GLY A 72 16.60 -9.82 -19.25
N MET A 73 17.84 -10.15 -18.90
CA MET A 73 18.37 -9.97 -17.54
C MET A 73 18.41 -8.48 -17.12
N LEU A 74 18.83 -7.60 -18.02
CA LEU A 74 18.89 -6.17 -17.73
C LEU A 74 17.49 -5.59 -17.47
N THR A 75 16.51 -5.96 -18.28
CA THR A 75 15.12 -5.51 -18.13
C THR A 75 14.55 -5.92 -16.78
N LEU A 76 14.78 -7.17 -16.35
CA LEU A 76 14.34 -7.67 -15.06
C LEU A 76 15.03 -6.95 -13.89
N THR A 77 16.32 -6.63 -14.03
CA THR A 77 17.07 -5.89 -13.01
C THR A 77 16.50 -4.48 -12.81
N ILE A 78 16.21 -3.78 -13.91
CA ILE A 78 15.60 -2.44 -13.87
C ILE A 78 14.19 -2.51 -13.24
N SER A 79 13.38 -3.51 -13.60
CA SER A 79 12.04 -3.67 -13.02
C SER A 79 12.09 -3.96 -11.52
N ASN A 80 13.05 -4.79 -11.07
CA ASN A 80 13.23 -5.09 -9.65
C ASN A 80 13.66 -3.86 -8.85
N GLN A 81 14.59 -3.06 -9.38
CA GLN A 81 15.02 -1.82 -8.73
C GLN A 81 13.86 -0.83 -8.60
N SER A 82 13.04 -0.72 -9.65
CA SER A 82 11.82 0.08 -9.66
C SER A 82 10.83 -0.34 -8.57
N SER A 83 10.59 -1.65 -8.43
CA SER A 83 9.69 -2.23 -7.42
C SER A 83 10.19 -2.01 -5.99
N SER A 84 11.52 -2.07 -5.79
CA SER A 84 12.14 -1.81 -4.49
C SER A 84 11.89 -0.38 -3.99
N LEU A 85 12.00 0.63 -4.88
CA LEU A 85 11.74 2.02 -4.53
C LEU A 85 10.26 2.26 -4.16
N GLU A 86 9.33 1.72 -4.95
CA GLU A 86 7.89 1.81 -4.65
C GLU A 86 7.54 1.16 -3.30
N SER A 87 8.18 0.03 -2.99
CA SER A 87 8.01 -0.66 -1.71
C SER A 87 8.50 0.19 -0.54
N ALA A 88 9.63 0.90 -0.70
CA ALA A 88 10.15 1.80 0.32
C ALA A 88 9.21 2.99 0.57
N GLU A 89 8.69 3.62 -0.48
CA GLU A 89 7.74 4.73 -0.36
C GLU A 89 6.44 4.29 0.32
N ARG A 90 5.94 3.09 -0.03
CA ARG A 90 4.76 2.51 0.59
C ARG A 90 4.98 2.18 2.07
N LEU A 91 6.18 1.77 2.46
CA LEU A 91 6.54 1.54 3.86
C LEU A 91 6.52 2.85 4.66
N VAL A 92 7.06 3.93 4.10
CA VAL A 92 6.98 5.28 4.71
C VAL A 92 5.51 5.69 4.87
N ALA A 93 4.70 5.56 3.82
CA ALA A 93 3.26 5.88 3.89
C ALA A 93 2.51 5.06 4.94
N ALA A 94 2.81 3.76 5.06
CA ALA A 94 2.22 2.89 6.08
C ALA A 94 2.61 3.31 7.50
N ASN A 95 3.87 3.71 7.72
CA ASN A 95 4.32 4.19 9.01
C ASN A 95 3.69 5.55 9.37
N LEU A 96 3.56 6.47 8.41
CA LEU A 96 2.87 7.74 8.60
C LEU A 96 1.38 7.57 8.93
N ALA A 97 0.73 6.58 8.33
CA ALA A 97 -0.66 6.25 8.62
C ALA A 97 -0.82 5.65 10.03
N ARG A 98 0.13 4.79 10.45
CA ARG A 98 0.16 4.26 11.82
C ARG A 98 0.39 5.37 12.84
N GLU A 99 1.37 6.23 12.60
CA GLU A 99 1.66 7.39 13.45
C GLU A 99 0.41 8.28 13.63
N GLY A 100 -0.36 8.52 12.56
CA GLY A 100 -1.63 9.25 12.65
C GLY A 100 -2.63 8.63 13.64
N ILE A 101 -2.72 7.31 13.69
CA ILE A 101 -3.58 6.60 14.66
C ILE A 101 -3.00 6.68 16.07
N GLU A 102 -1.68 6.52 16.21
CA GLU A 102 -0.99 6.64 17.51
C GLU A 102 -1.19 8.03 18.12
N ILE A 103 -1.18 9.09 17.32
CA ILE A 103 -1.44 10.47 17.77
C ILE A 103 -2.85 10.57 18.37
N VAL A 104 -3.87 10.07 17.67
CA VAL A 104 -5.25 10.10 18.16
C VAL A 104 -5.39 9.27 19.44
N ARG A 105 -4.72 8.11 19.51
CA ARG A 105 -4.68 7.29 20.72
C ARG A 105 -4.01 8.01 21.88
N ASN A 106 -2.89 8.70 21.63
CA ASN A 106 -2.17 9.46 22.64
C ASN A 106 -3.02 10.60 23.21
N ILE A 107 -3.76 11.34 22.37
CA ILE A 107 -4.68 12.39 22.81
C ILE A 107 -5.78 11.79 23.69
N ARG A 108 -6.43 10.70 23.22
CA ARG A 108 -7.45 9.97 23.98
C ARG A 108 -6.95 9.53 25.36
N ASP A 109 -5.78 8.90 25.40
CA ASP A 109 -5.22 8.33 26.62
C ASP A 109 -4.77 9.44 27.59
N SER A 110 -4.32 10.59 27.07
CA SER A 110 -4.00 11.77 27.88
C SER A 110 -5.24 12.34 28.57
N ASN A 111 -6.39 12.36 27.88
CA ASN A 111 -7.68 12.78 28.45
C ASN A 111 -8.22 11.81 29.50
N TRP A 112 -7.74 10.56 29.52
CA TRP A 112 -8.19 9.56 30.47
C TRP A 112 -7.76 9.88 31.91
N LEU A 113 -6.64 10.58 32.11
CA LEU A 113 -6.09 10.87 33.43
C LEU A 113 -6.92 11.91 34.24
N PRO A 114 -7.35 13.06 33.68
CA PRO A 114 -7.93 14.16 34.48
C PRO A 114 -9.44 14.09 34.81
N ARG A 115 -10.11 12.93 34.82
CA ARG A 115 -11.59 12.82 35.00
C ARG A 115 -12.43 13.66 33.99
N GLY A 116 -11.82 14.17 32.92
CA GLY A 116 -12.51 14.89 31.84
C GLY A 116 -13.21 13.98 30.84
N ALA A 117 -13.76 14.59 29.79
CA ALA A 117 -14.29 13.89 28.62
C ALA A 117 -13.12 13.22 27.87
N TRP A 118 -13.27 11.92 27.60
CA TRP A 118 -12.20 11.10 27.01
C TRP A 118 -11.86 11.49 25.56
N ASP A 119 -12.80 12.13 24.88
CA ASP A 119 -12.76 12.57 23.49
C ASP A 119 -12.46 14.07 23.32
N GLN A 120 -12.05 14.75 24.39
CA GLN A 120 -11.66 16.17 24.33
C GLN A 120 -10.54 16.38 23.29
N GLY A 121 -10.77 17.27 22.31
CA GLY A 121 -9.81 17.55 21.23
C GLY A 121 -9.77 16.50 20.11
N LEU A 122 -10.68 15.52 20.12
CA LEU A 122 -10.89 14.56 19.03
C LEU A 122 -12.12 14.88 18.16
N GLU A 123 -12.81 15.97 18.45
CA GLU A 123 -13.97 16.45 17.72
C GLU A 123 -13.98 17.98 17.65
N SER A 124 -14.58 18.52 16.58
CA SER A 124 -14.86 19.94 16.44
C SER A 124 -16.28 20.12 15.89
N GLY A 125 -17.28 19.99 16.78
CA GLY A 125 -18.69 20.06 16.39
C GLY A 125 -19.06 18.89 15.48
N THR A 126 -19.44 19.20 14.24
CA THR A 126 -19.80 18.19 13.23
C THR A 126 -18.65 17.81 12.29
N ASP A 127 -17.46 18.39 12.47
CA ASP A 127 -16.29 18.06 11.67
C ASP A 127 -15.48 16.93 12.33
N TYR A 128 -15.27 15.87 11.53
CA TYR A 128 -14.51 14.68 11.90
C TYR A 128 -13.24 14.53 11.05
N THR A 129 -12.98 15.48 10.17
CA THR A 129 -11.79 15.47 9.34
C THR A 129 -10.72 16.31 10.02
N ALA A 130 -9.55 15.72 10.22
CA ALA A 130 -8.50 16.38 10.98
C ALA A 130 -7.11 16.16 10.40
N VAL A 131 -6.24 17.11 10.69
CA VAL A 131 -4.80 17.03 10.47
C VAL A 131 -4.09 17.12 11.81
N PRO A 132 -3.17 16.18 12.12
CA PRO A 132 -2.36 16.25 13.33
C PRO A 132 -1.26 17.30 13.19
N LEU A 133 -1.18 18.20 14.16
CA LEU A 133 -0.16 19.24 14.29
C LEU A 133 0.72 18.92 15.49
N PHE A 134 2.04 19.11 15.32
CA PHE A 134 3.01 18.94 16.39
C PHE A 134 3.55 20.30 16.83
N ASP A 135 3.31 20.68 18.08
CA ASP A 135 3.98 21.80 18.70
C ASP A 135 5.28 21.33 19.34
N LYS A 136 6.41 21.68 18.72
CA LYS A 136 7.76 21.33 19.20
C LYS A 136 8.10 21.99 20.54
N ALA A 137 7.55 23.17 20.83
CA ALA A 137 7.87 23.92 22.04
C ALA A 137 7.12 23.33 23.25
N ALA A 138 5.86 22.99 23.06
CA ALA A 138 5.04 22.35 24.10
C ALA A 138 5.26 20.83 24.17
N ASN A 139 5.83 20.21 23.12
CA ASN A 139 5.90 18.76 22.94
C ASN A 139 4.51 18.11 23.02
N VAL A 140 3.52 18.73 22.38
CA VAL A 140 2.12 18.30 22.39
C VAL A 140 1.62 18.10 20.96
N TRP A 141 0.84 17.03 20.77
CA TRP A 141 0.07 16.80 19.56
C TRP A 141 -1.33 17.38 19.69
N THR A 142 -1.75 18.14 18.70
CA THR A 142 -3.11 18.68 18.58
C THR A 142 -3.70 18.32 17.23
N LEU A 143 -5.02 18.41 17.10
CA LEU A 143 -5.72 18.18 15.85
C LEU A 143 -6.29 19.50 15.33
N SER A 144 -6.00 19.83 14.07
CA SER A 144 -6.66 20.91 13.31
C SER A 144 -7.77 20.31 12.46
N PHE A 145 -8.99 20.80 12.64
CA PHE A 145 -10.17 20.42 11.86
C PHE A 145 -10.41 21.40 10.68
N THR A 146 -9.38 22.11 10.23
CA THR A 146 -9.52 23.07 9.11
C THR A 146 -9.52 22.34 7.76
N ALA A 147 -8.77 21.25 7.66
CA ALA A 147 -8.58 20.49 6.43
C ALA A 147 -9.70 19.46 6.23
N ASN A 148 -10.52 19.64 5.19
CA ASN A 148 -11.61 18.73 4.86
C ASN A 148 -11.23 17.69 3.78
N ASP A 149 -10.06 17.83 3.16
CA ASP A 149 -9.61 16.96 2.08
C ASP A 149 -8.08 16.93 1.94
N LEU A 150 -7.57 15.96 1.19
CA LEU A 150 -6.14 15.75 0.97
C LEU A 150 -5.48 16.80 0.07
N ASN A 151 -6.23 17.68 -0.59
CA ASN A 151 -5.69 18.82 -1.35
C ASN A 151 -5.51 20.07 -0.50
N HIS A 152 -6.05 20.08 0.72
CA HIS A 152 -5.84 21.19 1.63
C HIS A 152 -4.36 21.37 1.97
N ARG A 153 -3.91 22.62 2.13
CA ARG A 153 -2.49 22.96 2.36
C ARG A 153 -1.90 22.27 3.60
N GLU A 154 -2.71 22.08 4.63
CA GLU A 154 -2.34 21.49 5.93
C GLU A 154 -2.24 19.96 5.85
N ALA A 155 -2.87 19.33 4.85
CA ALA A 155 -2.75 17.89 4.63
C ALA A 155 -1.35 17.48 4.14
N ARG A 156 -0.51 18.42 3.67
CA ARG A 156 0.84 18.15 3.18
C ARG A 156 1.81 17.85 4.33
N LEU A 157 2.66 16.85 4.15
CA LEU A 157 3.75 16.57 5.10
C LEU A 157 5.03 17.28 4.68
N TRP A 158 5.68 17.82 5.69
CA TRP A 158 7.01 18.40 5.63
C TRP A 158 8.01 17.48 6.31
N ARG A 159 9.27 17.57 5.90
CA ARG A 159 10.36 16.80 6.51
C ARG A 159 11.46 17.71 7.01
N GLU A 160 11.84 17.54 8.27
CA GLU A 160 12.94 18.27 8.90
C GLU A 160 13.66 17.34 9.87
N GLY A 161 14.99 17.31 9.85
CA GLY A 161 15.77 16.45 10.75
C GLY A 161 15.46 14.95 10.65
N GLY A 162 14.89 14.50 9.52
CA GLY A 162 14.48 13.11 9.31
C GLY A 162 13.07 12.76 9.80
N VAL A 163 12.39 13.69 10.48
CA VAL A 163 11.02 13.52 11.00
C VAL A 163 10.02 14.15 10.03
N TYR A 164 8.85 13.52 9.90
CA TYR A 164 7.74 14.05 9.12
C TYR A 164 6.74 14.75 10.04
N PHE A 165 6.21 15.90 9.61
CA PHE A 165 5.20 16.64 10.38
C PHE A 165 4.29 17.44 9.46
N GLN A 166 3.13 17.84 9.97
CA GLN A 166 2.21 18.75 9.27
C GLN A 166 2.17 20.08 10.02
N SER A 167 1.89 21.15 9.28
CA SER A 167 1.90 22.52 9.81
C SER A 167 0.78 23.33 9.17
N THR A 168 0.34 24.36 9.89
CA THR A 168 -0.58 25.39 9.40
C THR A 168 0.10 26.39 8.48
N GLN A 169 1.43 26.53 8.57
CA GLN A 169 2.21 27.43 7.74
C GLN A 169 2.35 26.88 6.31
N GLU A 170 2.30 27.77 5.32
CA GLU A 170 2.43 27.36 3.92
C GLU A 170 3.80 26.80 3.58
N THR A 171 4.85 27.33 4.22
CA THR A 171 6.25 26.88 4.10
C THR A 171 6.93 27.02 5.46
N PRO A 172 6.98 25.94 6.27
CA PRO A 172 7.69 25.97 7.53
C PRO A 172 9.19 26.21 7.33
N PRO A 173 9.82 27.11 8.10
CA PRO A 173 11.24 27.41 7.95
C PRO A 173 12.09 26.16 8.25
N GLY A 174 13.05 25.86 7.36
CA GLY A 174 13.96 24.71 7.52
C GLY A 174 13.37 23.35 7.11
N ALA A 175 12.13 23.30 6.63
CA ALA A 175 11.47 22.05 6.26
C ALA A 175 11.47 21.81 4.74
N GLY A 176 11.79 20.58 4.34
CA GLY A 176 11.72 20.12 2.95
C GLY A 176 10.31 19.69 2.57
N LEU A 177 9.88 20.04 1.36
CA LEU A 177 8.61 19.58 0.78
C LEU A 177 8.69 18.07 0.51
N THR A 178 7.62 17.35 0.86
CA THR A 178 7.46 15.94 0.52
C THR A 178 6.26 15.72 -0.40
N THR A 179 6.22 14.57 -1.06
CA THR A 179 5.08 14.15 -1.90
C THR A 179 3.93 13.58 -1.08
N TYR A 180 4.13 13.34 0.22
CA TYR A 180 3.15 12.71 1.09
C TYR A 180 2.12 13.73 1.59
N ARG A 181 0.88 13.29 1.67
CA ARG A 181 -0.23 14.00 2.30
C ARG A 181 -0.97 13.06 3.23
N ARG A 182 -1.44 13.56 4.38
CA ARG A 182 -2.17 12.77 5.39
C ARG A 182 -3.41 13.52 5.84
N LEU A 183 -4.49 12.78 5.96
CA LEU A 183 -5.77 13.23 6.48
C LEU A 183 -6.30 12.17 7.44
N LEU A 184 -6.76 12.61 8.60
CA LEU A 184 -7.45 11.75 9.57
C LEU A 184 -8.95 11.96 9.42
N GLN A 185 -9.70 10.87 9.58
CA GLN A 185 -11.14 10.89 9.69
C GLN A 185 -11.53 10.16 10.98
N LEU A 186 -12.30 10.84 11.83
CA LEU A 186 -12.62 10.45 13.21
C LEU A 186 -14.13 10.23 13.38
N ASP A 187 -14.66 9.21 12.70
CA ASP A 187 -16.09 8.92 12.75
C ASP A 187 -16.51 8.41 14.14
N GLU A 188 -17.67 8.81 14.63
CA GLU A 188 -18.17 8.35 15.94
C GLU A 188 -18.68 6.91 15.89
N ILE A 189 -18.47 6.17 16.98
CA ILE A 189 -19.06 4.85 17.22
C ILE A 189 -20.08 4.98 18.35
N CYS A 190 -21.35 4.73 18.05
CA CYS A 190 -22.42 4.81 19.03
C CYS A 190 -22.65 3.48 19.77
N GLN A 191 -23.45 3.50 20.84
CA GLN A 191 -23.72 2.34 21.70
C GLN A 191 -24.26 1.11 20.97
N ASP A 192 -25.08 1.30 19.93
CA ASP A 192 -25.56 0.25 19.03
C ASP A 192 -24.46 -0.31 18.08
N LYS A 193 -23.23 0.18 18.21
CA LYS A 193 -22.06 -0.14 17.38
C LYS A 193 -22.17 0.35 15.93
N SER A 194 -23.14 1.21 15.64
CA SER A 194 -23.18 1.93 14.37
C SER A 194 -22.02 2.94 14.32
N VAL A 195 -21.52 3.16 13.11
CA VAL A 195 -20.52 4.19 12.83
C VAL A 195 -21.24 5.32 12.10
N VAL A 196 -21.21 6.51 12.67
CA VAL A 196 -21.83 7.68 12.07
C VAL A 196 -20.77 8.40 11.23
N VAL A 197 -21.00 8.46 9.92
CA VAL A 197 -20.06 9.08 8.97
C VAL A 197 -20.40 10.54 8.76
N SER A 198 -19.35 11.37 8.71
CA SER A 198 -19.32 12.75 8.16
C SER A 198 -20.53 13.64 8.46
N GLY A 199 -20.37 14.56 9.43
CA GLY A 199 -21.34 15.64 9.67
C GLY A 199 -22.54 15.28 10.54
N SER A 200 -22.65 14.02 10.97
CA SER A 200 -23.71 13.53 11.86
C SER A 200 -23.13 13.02 13.19
N GLN A 201 -23.86 13.17 14.29
CA GLN A 201 -23.43 12.81 15.65
C GLN A 201 -24.28 11.68 16.23
N CYS A 202 -23.71 10.92 17.16
CA CYS A 202 -24.46 10.02 18.02
C CYS A 202 -25.49 10.81 18.85
N ASN A 203 -26.71 10.29 19.01
CA ASN A 203 -27.70 10.93 19.86
C ASN A 203 -27.33 10.70 21.34
N PRO A 204 -26.98 11.73 22.12
CA PRO A 204 -26.46 11.55 23.48
C PRO A 204 -27.49 10.96 24.46
N ALA A 205 -28.80 11.10 24.19
CA ALA A 205 -29.86 10.61 25.07
C ALA A 205 -30.31 9.17 24.75
N LEU A 206 -30.23 8.75 23.47
CA LEU A 206 -30.76 7.46 23.01
C LEU A 206 -29.68 6.45 22.63
N ASN A 207 -28.57 6.94 22.07
CA ASN A 207 -27.51 6.11 21.53
C ASN A 207 -26.17 6.84 21.72
N PRO A 208 -25.67 6.94 22.97
CA PRO A 208 -24.49 7.72 23.30
C PRO A 208 -23.24 7.21 22.58
N LYS A 209 -22.29 8.11 22.38
CA LYS A 209 -20.97 7.81 21.82
C LYS A 209 -20.16 6.95 22.79
N ILE A 210 -19.67 5.82 22.30
CA ILE A 210 -18.84 4.86 23.06
C ILE A 210 -17.43 4.69 22.48
N GLY A 211 -17.16 5.27 21.31
CA GLY A 211 -15.87 5.15 20.64
C GLY A 211 -15.75 6.05 19.43
N ILE A 212 -14.56 6.03 18.82
CA ILE A 212 -14.22 6.72 17.58
C ILE A 212 -13.54 5.72 16.66
N LYS A 213 -13.96 5.69 15.40
CA LYS A 213 -13.30 4.99 14.32
C LYS A 213 -12.34 5.97 13.65
N VAL A 214 -11.06 5.73 13.88
CA VAL A 214 -9.95 6.51 13.32
C VAL A 214 -9.55 5.91 11.99
N GLN A 215 -9.60 6.69 10.93
CA GLN A 215 -9.06 6.35 9.63
C GLN A 215 -7.95 7.34 9.28
N SER A 216 -6.71 6.86 9.20
CA SER A 216 -5.58 7.66 8.73
C SER A 216 -5.31 7.35 7.26
N ARG A 217 -5.59 8.32 6.40
CA ARG A 217 -5.41 8.22 4.96
C ARG A 217 -4.15 8.97 4.55
N VAL A 218 -3.22 8.26 3.92
CA VAL A 218 -1.99 8.84 3.37
C VAL A 218 -2.00 8.68 1.86
N GLN A 219 -1.74 9.77 1.15
CA GLN A 219 -1.63 9.82 -0.30
C GLN A 219 -0.24 10.31 -0.69
N TRP A 220 0.34 9.75 -1.73
CA TRP A 220 1.61 10.22 -2.29
C TRP A 220 1.64 10.04 -3.79
N GLU A 221 2.48 10.83 -4.45
CA GLU A 221 2.72 10.73 -5.88
C GLU A 221 4.07 10.08 -6.16
N ALA A 222 4.07 9.04 -7.01
CA ALA A 222 5.25 8.33 -7.46
C ALA A 222 5.18 8.11 -8.97
N LYS A 223 6.20 8.56 -9.71
CA LYS A 223 6.29 8.43 -11.18
C LYS A 223 5.04 8.92 -11.93
N GLY A 224 4.40 9.99 -11.44
CA GLY A 224 3.18 10.57 -12.03
C GLY A 224 1.89 9.84 -11.68
N ASN A 225 1.94 8.75 -10.89
CA ASN A 225 0.78 8.06 -10.38
C ASN A 225 0.52 8.45 -8.92
N THR A 226 -0.76 8.65 -8.58
CA THR A 226 -1.19 8.85 -7.19
C THR A 226 -1.45 7.50 -6.54
N HIS A 227 -0.78 7.27 -5.42
CA HIS A 227 -0.99 6.12 -4.56
C HIS A 227 -1.66 6.55 -3.25
N GLN A 228 -2.46 5.67 -2.67
CA GLN A 228 -3.15 5.93 -1.42
C GLN A 228 -3.13 4.68 -0.53
N LEU A 229 -2.96 4.90 0.77
CA LEU A 229 -3.04 3.89 1.81
C LEU A 229 -3.90 4.42 2.96
N THR A 230 -4.81 3.59 3.47
CA THR A 230 -5.63 3.92 4.64
C THR A 230 -5.37 2.90 5.74
N ALA A 231 -4.99 3.38 6.93
CA ALA A 231 -4.99 2.59 8.15
C ALA A 231 -6.28 2.90 8.93
N GLU A 232 -6.90 1.88 9.54
CA GLU A 232 -8.12 2.03 10.32
C GLU A 232 -7.94 1.40 11.69
N GLU A 233 -8.41 2.09 12.72
CA GLU A 233 -8.54 1.56 14.07
C GLU A 233 -9.82 2.04 14.74
N ARG A 234 -10.38 1.22 15.63
CA ARG A 234 -11.51 1.58 16.48
C ARG A 234 -11.02 1.77 17.90
N LEU A 235 -11.15 2.99 18.40
CA LEU A 235 -10.78 3.38 19.76
C LEU A 235 -12.07 3.51 20.58
N PHE A 236 -12.22 2.70 21.62
CA PHE A 236 -13.37 2.76 22.51
C PHE A 236 -13.05 3.51 23.80
N ASN A 237 -14.09 4.04 24.44
CA ASN A 237 -14.08 4.42 25.84
C ASN A 237 -14.38 3.18 26.68
N TRP A 238 -13.36 2.62 27.32
CA TRP A 238 -13.43 1.37 28.08
C TRP A 238 -13.46 1.58 29.61
N ARG A 239 -14.02 2.70 30.06
CA ARG A 239 -14.31 2.95 31.49
C ARG A 239 -15.50 2.13 31.98
#